data_AF-A0A258BNF2-F1
#
_entry.id   AF-A0A258BNF2-F1
#
_cell.length_a   1.000
_cell.length_b   1.000
_cell.length_c   1.000
_cell.angle_alpha   90.00
_cell.angle_beta   90.00
_cell.angle_gamma   90.00
#
_symmetry.space_group_name_H-M   'P 1'
#
loop_
_entity.id
_entity.type
_entity.pdbx_description
1 polymer ?
#
loop_
_entity_poly.entity_id
_entity_poly.type
_entity_poly.pdbx_seq_one_letter_code
_entity_poly.pdbx_strand_id
1 'polypeptide(L)'
;MTVSEHSPMNYSEKEHQTTVVELIAPDGLGFGEGGISVKSQIDQGILTPDTPRHIHEFLTNNPEAFKQVEVDDDGCGDGRPWTKIIQEYRDENGQKKIQLFGKSKLRAKVFGGGLVAAASMWRAIQGAPQDEQTVGGDRTFMAGKLAEIGFSHGAHSDDHAEGENCGCGAIDKYPVITANAIKYRPQITGALEALYGDEFEDNKSEIEQVFGVYEALAESNGYFADASGRQSMEQILDSGAVVKELAGHHIEETIVINDVEGTTL
;
A
#
# COMPACT_ATOMS: atom_id res chain seq x y z
N MET A 1 9.20 -20.28 34.20
CA MET A 1 8.63 -20.53 32.86
C MET A 1 7.13 -20.70 33.05
N THR A 2 6.39 -19.62 32.81
CA THR A 2 4.93 -19.60 32.88
C THR A 2 4.47 -19.04 31.55
N VAL A 3 3.88 -19.93 30.75
CA VAL A 3 3.26 -19.63 29.46
C VAL A 3 1.99 -18.86 29.78
N SER A 4 1.88 -17.60 29.35
CA SER A 4 0.64 -16.84 29.51
C SER A 4 -0.31 -17.24 28.38
N GLU A 5 -1.42 -17.88 28.73
CA GLU A 5 -2.52 -18.18 27.83
C GLU A 5 -3.10 -16.86 27.29
N HIS A 6 -2.99 -16.62 25.98
CA HIS A 6 -3.75 -15.58 25.31
C HIS A 6 -5.21 -16.01 25.22
N SER A 7 -6.04 -15.42 26.06
CA SER A 7 -7.50 -15.51 25.92
C SER A 7 -7.93 -14.84 24.61
N PRO A 8 -8.84 -15.44 23.83
CA PRO A 8 -9.43 -14.78 22.66
C PRO A 8 -10.26 -13.58 23.13
N MET A 9 -9.96 -12.40 22.59
CA MET A 9 -10.72 -11.18 22.86
C MET A 9 -12.16 -11.35 22.36
N ASN A 10 -13.10 -11.16 23.29
CA ASN A 10 -14.52 -11.24 23.07
C ASN A 10 -14.96 -9.90 22.45
N TYR A 11 -15.26 -9.87 21.15
CA TYR A 11 -15.79 -8.69 20.46
C TYR A 11 -17.27 -8.47 20.86
N SER A 12 -17.53 -8.03 22.09
CA SER A 12 -18.86 -7.58 22.50
C SER A 12 -18.96 -6.06 22.33
N GLU A 13 -19.87 -5.66 21.43
CA GLU A 13 -20.51 -4.34 21.35
C GLU A 13 -19.54 -3.13 21.36
N LYS A 14 -18.87 -2.88 20.24
CA LYS A 14 -18.39 -1.52 19.95
C LYS A 14 -19.64 -0.64 19.77
N GLU A 15 -19.81 0.34 20.66
CA GLU A 15 -20.71 1.49 20.43
C GLU A 15 -20.55 1.96 18.98
N HIS A 16 -21.65 2.33 18.32
CA HIS A 16 -21.60 2.95 17.00
C HIS A 16 -20.79 4.26 17.09
N GLN A 17 -19.47 4.16 16.95
CA GLN A 17 -18.63 5.30 16.65
C GLN A 17 -19.17 5.88 15.35
N THR A 18 -19.64 7.12 15.43
CA THR A 18 -20.05 7.84 14.23
C THR A 18 -18.79 8.08 13.42
N THR A 19 -18.67 7.41 12.27
CA THR A 19 -17.57 7.66 11.34
C THR A 19 -17.64 9.10 10.88
N VAL A 20 -16.57 9.85 11.12
CA VAL A 20 -16.40 11.21 10.59
C VAL A 20 -15.59 11.09 9.30
N VAL A 21 -16.09 11.72 8.23
CA VAL A 21 -15.37 11.82 6.96
C VAL A 21 -14.98 13.27 6.77
N GLU A 22 -13.68 13.52 6.59
CA GLU A 22 -13.13 14.86 6.42
C GLU A 22 -12.45 15.00 5.06
N LEU A 23 -12.71 16.12 4.38
CA LEU A 23 -12.05 16.47 3.13
C LEU A 23 -10.82 17.34 3.41
N ILE A 24 -9.63 16.71 3.40
CA ILE A 24 -8.37 17.37 3.77
C ILE A 24 -7.77 18.20 2.62
N ALA A 25 -7.75 17.64 1.41
CA ALA A 25 -7.10 18.25 0.25
C ALA A 25 -8.07 18.37 -0.95
N PRO A 26 -9.05 19.28 -0.92
CA PRO A 26 -10.10 19.39 -1.94
C PRO A 26 -9.56 19.70 -3.35
N ASP A 27 -8.44 20.41 -3.44
CA ASP A 27 -7.78 20.75 -4.71
C ASP A 27 -6.68 19.73 -5.11
N GLY A 28 -6.57 18.64 -4.35
CA GLY A 28 -5.54 17.62 -4.50
C GLY A 28 -4.26 17.92 -3.71
N LEU A 29 -3.36 16.93 -3.67
CA LEU A 29 -2.13 17.00 -2.88
C LEU A 29 -1.06 17.96 -3.44
N GLY A 30 -1.22 18.43 -4.69
CA GLY A 30 -0.30 19.40 -5.30
C GLY A 30 1.06 18.85 -5.73
N PHE A 31 1.23 17.51 -5.74
CA PHE A 31 2.45 16.84 -6.21
C PHE A 31 2.15 15.54 -6.97
N GLY A 32 3.15 15.05 -7.69
CA GLY A 32 3.10 13.82 -8.48
C GLY A 32 3.53 14.02 -9.93
N GLU A 33 4.00 12.94 -10.54
CA GLU A 33 4.47 12.93 -11.94
C GLU A 33 3.58 12.08 -12.87
N GLY A 34 2.48 11.55 -12.33
CA GLY A 34 1.60 10.62 -13.03
C GLY A 34 0.48 11.29 -13.83
N GLY A 35 0.05 10.61 -14.90
CA GLY A 35 -1.11 11.02 -15.71
C GLY A 35 -2.49 10.77 -15.06
N ILE A 36 -2.51 10.26 -13.83
CA ILE A 36 -3.74 9.86 -13.11
C ILE A 36 -4.34 10.98 -12.26
N SER A 37 -3.81 12.21 -12.31
CA SER A 37 -4.38 13.31 -11.53
C SER A 37 -5.84 13.59 -11.95
N VAL A 38 -6.69 13.93 -10.97
CA VAL A 38 -8.10 14.31 -11.20
C VAL A 38 -8.21 15.40 -12.27
N LYS A 39 -7.35 16.41 -12.19
CA LYS A 39 -7.29 17.49 -13.20
C LYS A 39 -7.04 16.95 -14.60
N SER A 40 -6.01 16.11 -14.79
CA SER A 40 -5.71 15.51 -16.08
C SER A 40 -6.86 14.67 -16.61
N GLN A 41 -7.52 13.91 -15.74
CA GLN A 41 -8.66 13.07 -16.13
C GLN A 41 -9.89 13.91 -16.50
N ILE A 42 -10.14 15.04 -15.83
CA ILE A 42 -11.20 15.99 -16.23
C ILE A 42 -10.87 16.63 -17.57
N ASP A 43 -9.62 17.09 -17.77
CA ASP A 43 -9.18 17.71 -19.03
C ASP A 43 -9.29 16.74 -20.22
N GLN A 44 -9.12 15.44 -19.97
CA GLN A 44 -9.28 14.36 -20.95
C GLN A 44 -10.75 13.91 -21.13
N GLY A 45 -11.68 14.42 -20.33
CA GLY A 45 -13.09 14.05 -20.37
C GLY A 45 -13.40 12.65 -19.80
N ILE A 46 -12.49 12.07 -19.02
CA ILE A 46 -12.67 10.79 -18.32
C ILE A 46 -13.56 11.00 -17.10
N LEU A 47 -13.30 12.05 -16.33
CA LEU A 47 -14.06 12.44 -15.14
C LEU A 47 -14.83 13.74 -15.37
N THR A 48 -15.83 13.99 -14.52
CA THR A 48 -16.54 15.27 -14.49
C THR A 48 -16.03 16.14 -13.35
N PRO A 49 -16.12 17.48 -13.44
CA PRO A 49 -15.73 18.37 -12.33
C PRO A 49 -16.48 18.10 -11.01
N ASP A 50 -17.70 17.55 -11.08
CA ASP A 50 -18.53 17.22 -9.91
C ASP A 50 -18.14 15.89 -9.25
N THR A 51 -17.32 15.08 -9.91
CA THR A 51 -17.00 13.72 -9.47
C THR A 51 -16.41 13.67 -8.05
N PRO A 52 -15.37 14.46 -7.68
CA PRO A 52 -14.82 14.44 -6.32
C PRO A 52 -15.85 14.75 -5.23
N ARG A 53 -16.77 15.70 -5.52
CA ARG A 53 -17.84 16.08 -4.59
C ARG A 53 -18.81 14.92 -4.35
N HIS A 54 -19.21 14.21 -5.40
CA HIS A 54 -20.13 13.07 -5.28
C HIS A 54 -19.54 11.92 -4.45
N ILE A 55 -18.23 11.66 -4.53
CA ILE A 55 -17.56 10.65 -3.71
C ILE A 55 -17.59 11.05 -2.24
N HIS A 56 -17.22 12.29 -1.94
CA HIS A 56 -17.24 12.78 -0.57
C HIS A 56 -18.65 12.70 0.03
N GLU A 57 -19.67 13.09 -0.75
CA GLU A 57 -21.08 12.93 -0.37
C GLU A 57 -21.45 11.47 -0.15
N PHE A 58 -20.98 10.55 -1.01
CA PHE A 58 -21.20 9.11 -0.85
C PHE A 58 -20.56 8.59 0.45
N LEU A 59 -19.29 8.89 0.70
CA LEU A 59 -18.56 8.44 1.88
C LEU A 59 -19.18 8.99 3.17
N THR A 60 -19.65 10.24 3.16
CA THR A 60 -20.26 10.89 4.32
C THR A 60 -21.66 10.35 4.62
N ASN A 61 -22.47 10.07 3.59
CA ASN A 61 -23.88 9.76 3.76
C ASN A 61 -24.22 8.27 3.66
N ASN A 62 -23.28 7.43 3.23
CA ASN A 62 -23.51 6.00 3.09
C ASN A 62 -22.91 5.21 4.27
N PRO A 63 -23.72 4.69 5.20
CA PRO A 63 -23.24 3.90 6.33
C PRO A 63 -22.57 2.58 5.90
N GLU A 64 -22.82 2.11 4.67
CA GLU A 64 -22.23 0.88 4.12
C GLU A 64 -20.93 1.12 3.32
N ALA A 65 -20.43 2.36 3.29
CA ALA A 65 -19.17 2.68 2.61
C ALA A 65 -17.96 2.03 3.29
N PHE A 66 -17.99 1.93 4.63
CA PHE A 66 -16.94 1.31 5.44
C PHE A 66 -17.40 -0.08 5.89
N LYS A 67 -16.67 -1.12 5.46
CA LYS A 67 -17.04 -2.52 5.68
C LYS A 67 -16.01 -3.22 6.52
N GLN A 68 -16.46 -4.20 7.30
CA GLN A 68 -15.55 -5.03 8.11
C GLN A 68 -14.57 -5.80 7.22
N VAL A 69 -13.31 -5.82 7.64
CA VAL A 69 -12.28 -6.66 7.05
C VAL A 69 -12.64 -8.13 7.28
N GLU A 70 -12.56 -8.94 6.23
CA GLU A 70 -12.99 -10.36 6.24
C GLU A 70 -11.84 -11.34 6.52
N VAL A 71 -10.59 -10.87 6.48
CA VAL A 71 -9.37 -11.68 6.60
C VAL A 71 -8.23 -10.87 7.20
N ASP A 72 -7.38 -11.55 7.95
CA ASP A 72 -6.16 -11.00 8.56
C ASP A 72 -5.01 -10.99 7.53
N ASP A 73 -5.23 -10.30 6.41
CA ASP A 73 -4.26 -10.00 5.36
C ASP A 73 -4.54 -8.62 4.75
N ASP A 74 -3.63 -8.14 3.91
CA ASP A 74 -3.79 -6.89 3.15
C ASP A 74 -3.93 -7.11 1.63
N GLY A 75 -4.09 -6.01 0.89
CA GLY A 75 -3.83 -5.96 -0.54
C GLY A 75 -3.54 -4.54 -1.01
N CYS A 76 -3.20 -4.39 -2.28
CA CYS A 76 -2.91 -3.07 -2.83
C CYS A 76 -4.13 -2.14 -2.80
N GLY A 77 -3.91 -0.85 -2.51
CA GLY A 77 -4.90 0.22 -2.64
C GLY A 77 -5.19 0.66 -4.08
N ASP A 78 -4.89 -0.17 -5.07
CA ASP A 78 -5.20 0.10 -6.48
C ASP A 78 -6.71 -0.05 -6.71
N GLY A 79 -7.31 0.94 -7.38
CA GLY A 79 -8.76 1.03 -7.57
C GLY A 79 -9.28 0.23 -8.76
N ARG A 80 -8.40 -0.35 -9.59
CA ARG A 80 -8.81 -1.07 -10.79
C ARG A 80 -9.52 -2.38 -10.47
N PRO A 81 -10.45 -2.82 -11.34
CA PRO A 81 -11.11 -4.10 -11.18
C PRO A 81 -10.11 -5.26 -11.37
N TRP A 82 -10.33 -6.33 -10.61
CA TRP A 82 -9.59 -7.58 -10.79
C TRP A 82 -10.28 -8.50 -11.80
N THR A 83 -9.49 -9.29 -12.52
CA THR A 83 -9.95 -10.35 -13.45
C THR A 83 -9.69 -11.74 -12.89
N LYS A 84 -8.58 -11.92 -12.15
CA LYS A 84 -8.23 -13.17 -11.47
C LYS A 84 -7.72 -12.91 -10.07
N ILE A 85 -7.85 -13.94 -9.24
CA ILE A 85 -7.31 -13.96 -7.89
C ILE A 85 -6.63 -15.30 -7.72
N ILE A 86 -5.33 -15.25 -7.45
CA ILE A 86 -4.45 -16.41 -7.41
C ILE A 86 -3.76 -16.51 -6.05
N GLN A 87 -3.48 -17.74 -5.63
CA GLN A 87 -2.56 -18.02 -4.55
C GLN A 87 -1.69 -19.19 -4.98
N GLU A 88 -0.38 -19.04 -4.83
CA GLU A 88 0.55 -20.12 -5.06
C GLU A 88 0.79 -20.87 -3.75
N TYR A 89 0.80 -22.19 -3.82
CA TYR A 89 1.08 -23.06 -2.67
C TYR A 89 1.85 -24.29 -3.12
N ARG A 90 2.44 -25.00 -2.15
CA ARG A 90 3.10 -26.29 -2.39
C ARG A 90 2.18 -27.41 -1.92
N ASP A 91 1.98 -28.41 -2.76
CA ASP A 91 1.25 -29.62 -2.38
C ASP A 91 2.08 -30.52 -1.43
N GLU A 92 1.50 -31.64 -1.01
CA GLU A 92 2.15 -32.64 -0.14
C GLU A 92 3.47 -33.22 -0.72
N ASN A 93 3.68 -33.09 -2.03
CA ASN A 93 4.89 -33.53 -2.73
C ASN A 93 5.87 -32.37 -3.01
N GLY A 94 5.61 -31.18 -2.47
CA GLY A 94 6.41 -29.98 -2.66
C GLY A 94 6.25 -29.32 -4.04
N GLN A 95 5.32 -29.79 -4.88
CA GLN A 95 5.07 -29.20 -6.20
C GLN A 95 4.27 -27.91 -6.08
N LYS A 96 4.69 -26.90 -6.84
CA LYS A 96 3.99 -25.61 -6.94
C LYS A 96 2.63 -25.80 -7.63
N LYS A 97 1.56 -25.33 -6.98
CA LYS A 97 0.18 -25.33 -7.47
C LYS A 97 -0.38 -23.91 -7.36
N ILE A 98 -1.37 -23.62 -8.21
CA ILE A 98 -2.11 -22.36 -8.19
C ILE A 98 -3.54 -22.67 -7.77
N GLN A 99 -4.04 -21.95 -6.77
CA GLN A 99 -5.44 -21.89 -6.42
C GLN A 99 -6.07 -20.63 -7.02
N LEU A 100 -7.22 -20.79 -7.67
CA LEU A 100 -8.03 -19.68 -8.18
C LEU A 100 -9.19 -19.41 -7.24
N PHE A 101 -9.45 -18.14 -6.95
CA PHE A 101 -10.61 -17.73 -6.15
C PHE A 101 -11.64 -17.01 -7.02
N GLY A 102 -12.92 -17.34 -6.81
CA GLY A 102 -14.03 -16.72 -7.53
C GLY A 102 -14.49 -15.36 -6.97
N LYS A 103 -13.98 -14.95 -5.79
CA LYS A 103 -14.37 -13.69 -5.13
C LYS A 103 -13.20 -13.10 -4.35
N SER A 104 -13.01 -11.79 -4.46
CA SER A 104 -12.13 -11.05 -3.54
C SER A 104 -12.82 -10.85 -2.21
N LYS A 105 -12.08 -11.15 -1.14
CA LYS A 105 -12.47 -10.72 0.21
C LYS A 105 -12.19 -9.23 0.41
N LEU A 106 -12.87 -8.65 1.39
CA LEU A 106 -12.60 -7.33 1.95
C LEU A 106 -11.37 -7.43 2.85
N ARG A 107 -10.34 -6.65 2.51
CA ARG A 107 -9.01 -6.70 3.12
C ARG A 107 -8.55 -5.30 3.44
N ALA A 108 -7.67 -5.14 4.41
CA ALA A 108 -6.93 -3.90 4.58
C ALA A 108 -6.22 -3.51 3.27
N LYS A 109 -6.06 -2.20 3.03
CA LYS A 109 -5.44 -1.66 1.82
C LYS A 109 -4.13 -0.98 2.16
N VAL A 110 -3.06 -1.39 1.49
CA VAL A 110 -1.72 -0.84 1.66
C VAL A 110 -1.09 -0.69 0.28
N PHE A 111 -0.54 0.48 -0.05
CA PHE A 111 0.07 0.70 -1.37
C PHE A 111 1.22 -0.28 -1.63
N GLY A 112 1.13 -1.05 -2.73
CA GLY A 112 2.10 -2.09 -3.05
C GLY A 112 1.95 -3.40 -2.25
N GLY A 113 1.01 -3.45 -1.31
CA GLY A 113 0.84 -4.58 -0.39
C GLY A 113 1.77 -4.51 0.82
N GLY A 114 1.48 -5.34 1.83
CA GLY A 114 2.15 -5.30 3.12
C GLY A 114 3.64 -5.58 3.06
N LEU A 115 4.08 -6.52 2.20
CA LEU A 115 5.51 -6.82 2.08
C LEU A 115 6.32 -5.60 1.64
N VAL A 116 5.85 -4.91 0.59
CA VAL A 116 6.57 -3.79 0.00
C VAL A 116 6.54 -2.60 0.95
N ALA A 117 5.37 -2.26 1.49
CA ALA A 117 5.25 -1.16 2.44
C ALA A 117 6.07 -1.40 3.71
N ALA A 118 6.01 -2.60 4.31
CA ALA A 118 6.75 -2.92 5.51
C ALA A 118 8.27 -2.90 5.26
N ALA A 119 8.75 -3.41 4.12
CA ALA A 119 10.17 -3.34 3.77
C ALA A 119 10.65 -1.89 3.61
N SER A 120 9.85 -1.03 2.99
CA SER A 120 10.15 0.40 2.84
C SER A 120 10.18 1.14 4.18
N MET A 121 9.19 0.89 5.04
CA MET A 121 9.14 1.47 6.39
C MET A 121 10.31 0.99 7.24
N TRP A 122 10.67 -0.29 7.15
CA TRP A 122 11.84 -0.84 7.82
C TRP A 122 13.12 -0.14 7.38
N ARG A 123 13.32 0.07 6.07
CA ARG A 123 14.47 0.82 5.57
C ARG A 123 14.51 2.23 6.14
N ALA A 124 13.38 2.94 6.15
CA ALA A 124 13.29 4.27 6.74
C ALA A 124 13.69 4.29 8.22
N ILE A 125 13.34 3.26 8.99
CA ILE A 125 13.72 3.12 10.41
C ILE A 125 15.20 2.73 10.58
N GLN A 126 15.72 1.83 9.75
CA GLN A 126 17.12 1.39 9.83
C GLN A 126 18.12 2.45 9.39
N GLY A 127 17.68 3.39 8.55
CA GLY A 127 18.52 4.44 8.02
C GLY A 127 19.20 4.07 6.70
N ALA A 128 20.24 4.85 6.37
CA ALA A 128 20.99 4.73 5.13
C ALA A 128 21.47 3.28 4.89
N PRO A 129 21.37 2.76 3.65
CA PRO A 129 21.84 1.42 3.34
C PRO A 129 23.36 1.34 3.50
N GLN A 130 23.81 0.22 4.07
CA GLN A 130 25.21 -0.19 4.03
C GLN A 130 25.54 -0.81 2.67
N ASP A 131 26.83 -0.91 2.35
CA ASP A 131 27.30 -1.63 1.17
C ASP A 131 26.67 -3.04 1.13
N GLU A 132 26.29 -3.50 -0.08
CA GLU A 132 25.61 -4.79 -0.35
C GLU A 132 24.13 -4.87 0.06
N GLN A 133 23.58 -3.90 0.79
CA GLN A 133 22.15 -3.87 1.06
C GLN A 133 21.37 -3.43 -0.18
N THR A 134 20.25 -4.11 -0.46
CA THR A 134 19.44 -3.89 -1.66
C THR A 134 17.95 -3.91 -1.35
N VAL A 135 17.13 -3.44 -2.29
CA VAL A 135 15.66 -3.51 -2.19
C VAL A 135 15.19 -4.97 -2.06
N GLY A 136 15.73 -5.87 -2.87
CA GLY A 136 15.40 -7.30 -2.79
C GLY A 136 15.83 -7.93 -1.46
N GLY A 137 16.94 -7.47 -0.89
CA GLY A 137 17.40 -7.85 0.46
C GLY A 137 16.44 -7.41 1.56
N ASP A 138 16.00 -6.15 1.54
CA ASP A 138 15.03 -5.62 2.50
C ASP A 138 13.68 -6.35 2.41
N ARG A 139 13.21 -6.63 1.19
CA ARG A 139 11.99 -7.43 0.95
C ARG A 139 12.15 -8.86 1.48
N THR A 140 13.28 -9.51 1.22
CA THR A 140 13.55 -10.87 1.72
C THR A 140 13.57 -10.93 3.25
N PHE A 141 14.26 -9.97 3.88
CA PHE A 141 14.29 -9.85 5.34
C PHE A 141 12.88 -9.67 5.90
N MET A 142 12.10 -8.76 5.32
CA MET A 142 10.75 -8.46 5.80
C MET A 142 9.78 -9.63 5.58
N ALA A 143 9.88 -10.35 4.46
CA ALA A 143 9.09 -11.57 4.25
C ALA A 143 9.32 -12.60 5.37
N GLY A 144 10.57 -12.77 5.79
CA GLY A 144 10.91 -13.60 6.96
C GLY A 144 10.26 -13.12 8.24
N LYS A 145 10.26 -11.80 8.49
CA LYS A 145 9.62 -11.20 9.68
C LYS A 145 8.10 -11.33 9.70
N LEU A 146 7.44 -11.12 8.57
CA LEU A 146 5.99 -11.31 8.44
C LEU A 146 5.63 -12.79 8.66
N ALA A 147 6.41 -13.72 8.12
CA ALA A 147 6.22 -15.15 8.34
C ALA A 147 6.43 -15.56 9.81
N GLU A 148 7.45 -15.02 10.50
CA GLU A 148 7.72 -15.27 11.93
C GLU A 148 6.52 -14.90 12.83
N ILE A 149 5.82 -13.81 12.50
CA ILE A 149 4.66 -13.33 13.27
C ILE A 149 3.33 -13.89 12.75
N GLY A 150 3.35 -14.74 11.71
CA GLY A 150 2.15 -15.31 11.10
C GLY A 150 1.28 -14.31 10.35
N PHE A 151 1.84 -13.17 9.91
CA PHE A 151 1.11 -12.16 9.15
C PHE A 151 1.15 -12.48 7.65
N SER A 152 -0.01 -12.50 7.01
CA SER A 152 -0.14 -12.67 5.57
C SER A 152 -0.27 -11.31 4.89
N HIS A 153 0.29 -11.19 3.68
CA HIS A 153 0.25 -9.97 2.89
C HIS A 153 -0.31 -10.25 1.50
N GLY A 154 -0.86 -9.24 0.83
CA GLY A 154 -1.36 -9.35 -0.54
C GLY A 154 -0.59 -8.46 -1.51
N ALA A 155 -0.87 -8.61 -2.79
CA ALA A 155 -0.39 -7.70 -3.84
C ALA A 155 -1.27 -7.80 -5.08
N HIS A 156 -0.86 -7.14 -6.16
CA HIS A 156 -1.45 -7.37 -7.47
C HIS A 156 -0.41 -7.35 -8.59
N SER A 157 -0.74 -8.03 -9.67
CA SER A 157 -0.21 -7.81 -11.02
C SER A 157 -1.31 -7.16 -11.87
N ASP A 158 -1.01 -6.75 -13.11
CA ASP A 158 -2.03 -6.31 -14.06
C ASP A 158 -1.81 -6.83 -15.49
N ASP A 159 -2.70 -6.44 -16.39
CA ASP A 159 -2.68 -6.72 -17.84
C ASP A 159 -1.67 -5.87 -18.64
N HIS A 160 -0.93 -4.98 -17.98
CA HIS A 160 0.15 -4.16 -18.55
C HIS A 160 1.54 -4.59 -18.06
N ALA A 161 1.63 -5.66 -17.26
CA ALA A 161 2.89 -6.20 -16.76
C ALA A 161 3.77 -6.70 -17.92
N GLU A 162 4.92 -6.05 -18.12
CA GLU A 162 5.87 -6.37 -19.18
C GLU A 162 7.32 -6.35 -18.65
N GLY A 163 8.13 -7.31 -19.11
CA GLY A 163 9.55 -7.40 -18.76
C GLY A 163 9.78 -7.62 -17.26
N GLU A 164 10.44 -6.65 -16.61
CA GLU A 164 10.74 -6.68 -15.18
C GLU A 164 9.66 -6.03 -14.31
N ASN A 165 8.60 -5.48 -14.92
CA ASN A 165 7.49 -4.87 -14.20
C ASN A 165 6.42 -5.91 -13.88
N CYS A 166 5.81 -5.79 -12.70
CA CYS A 166 4.67 -6.61 -12.31
C CYS A 166 3.32 -5.91 -12.55
N GLY A 167 3.29 -4.64 -12.97
CA GLY A 167 2.05 -3.88 -13.16
C GLY A 167 1.59 -3.12 -11.92
N CYS A 168 2.25 -3.31 -10.77
CA CYS A 168 1.97 -2.54 -9.57
C CYS A 168 2.85 -1.30 -9.50
N GLY A 169 2.25 -0.12 -9.68
CA GLY A 169 3.00 1.14 -9.68
C GLY A 169 3.83 1.38 -8.41
N ALA A 170 3.34 0.94 -7.23
CA ALA A 170 4.08 1.06 -5.97
C ALA A 170 5.33 0.16 -5.91
N ILE A 171 5.31 -0.99 -6.59
CA ILE A 171 6.42 -1.93 -6.63
C ILE A 171 7.40 -1.54 -7.75
N ASP A 172 6.87 -1.35 -8.96
CA ASP A 172 7.65 -1.11 -10.18
C ASP A 172 8.34 0.26 -10.17
N LYS A 173 7.69 1.27 -9.58
CA LYS A 173 8.22 2.64 -9.53
C LYS A 173 8.89 2.97 -8.21
N TYR A 174 9.24 1.97 -7.39
CA TYR A 174 9.83 2.21 -6.07
C TYR A 174 11.07 3.14 -6.08
N PRO A 175 12.01 3.02 -7.04
CA PRO A 175 13.12 3.98 -7.13
C PRO A 175 12.65 5.41 -7.44
N VAL A 176 11.65 5.56 -8.32
CA VAL A 176 11.07 6.86 -8.68
C VAL A 176 10.31 7.47 -7.51
N ILE A 177 9.56 6.66 -6.74
CA ILE A 177 8.85 7.09 -5.53
C ILE A 177 9.85 7.61 -4.49
N THR A 178 10.98 6.91 -4.30
CA THR A 178 12.06 7.34 -3.40
C THR A 178 12.62 8.70 -3.83
N ALA A 179 12.95 8.89 -5.11
CA ALA A 179 13.42 10.18 -5.60
C ALA A 179 12.36 11.29 -5.47
N ASN A 180 11.09 10.94 -5.67
CA ASN A 180 9.98 11.87 -5.54
C ASN A 180 9.71 12.30 -4.09
N ALA A 181 10.04 11.49 -3.09
CA ALA A 181 9.99 11.88 -1.69
C ALA A 181 10.88 13.11 -1.41
N ILE A 182 12.04 13.19 -2.06
CA ILE A 182 12.96 14.33 -1.97
C ILE A 182 12.43 15.51 -2.80
N LYS A 183 12.09 15.23 -4.07
CA LYS A 183 11.62 16.26 -5.01
C LYS A 183 10.39 17.02 -4.49
N TYR A 184 9.46 16.32 -3.87
CA TYR A 184 8.19 16.86 -3.38
C TYR A 184 8.15 17.02 -1.86
N ARG A 185 9.32 17.05 -1.19
CA ARG A 185 9.41 17.16 0.27
C ARG A 185 8.51 18.27 0.84
N PRO A 186 8.52 19.52 0.36
CA PRO A 186 7.65 20.57 0.91
C PRO A 186 6.16 20.24 0.81
N GLN A 187 5.72 19.66 -0.32
CA GLN A 187 4.32 19.33 -0.52
C GLN A 187 3.89 18.10 0.29
N ILE A 188 4.78 17.11 0.42
CA ILE A 188 4.55 15.93 1.27
C ILE A 188 4.46 16.38 2.74
N THR A 189 5.37 17.23 3.20
CA THR A 189 5.32 17.82 4.55
C THR A 189 4.00 18.54 4.79
N GLY A 190 3.57 19.41 3.87
CA GLY A 190 2.28 20.10 4.00
C GLY A 190 1.08 19.15 4.02
N ALA A 191 1.12 18.05 3.27
CA ALA A 191 0.09 17.02 3.31
C ALA A 191 0.07 16.27 4.65
N LEU A 192 1.23 15.93 5.21
CA LEU A 192 1.34 15.28 6.52
C LEU A 192 0.88 16.22 7.65
N GLU A 193 1.26 17.50 7.61
CA GLU A 193 0.77 18.54 8.54
C GLU A 193 -0.76 18.64 8.49
N ALA A 194 -1.35 18.64 7.30
CA ALA A 194 -2.80 18.71 7.13
C ALA A 194 -3.54 17.44 7.60
N LEU A 195 -2.91 16.26 7.49
CA LEU A 195 -3.50 14.99 7.91
C LEU A 195 -3.39 14.75 9.42
N TYR A 196 -2.24 15.07 10.02
CA TYR A 196 -1.91 14.63 11.38
C TYR A 196 -1.83 15.79 12.40
N GLY A 197 -1.83 17.05 11.97
CA GLY A 197 -1.90 18.22 12.86
C GLY A 197 -0.83 18.20 13.96
N ASP A 198 -1.26 18.17 15.23
CA ASP A 198 -0.36 18.16 16.38
C ASP A 198 0.55 16.92 16.40
N GLU A 199 0.07 15.75 15.95
CA GLU A 199 0.89 14.53 15.87
C GLU A 199 2.04 14.68 14.86
N PHE A 200 1.86 15.47 13.79
CA PHE A 200 2.95 15.79 12.88
C PHE A 200 4.02 16.63 13.60
N GLU A 201 3.63 17.67 14.33
CA GLU A 201 4.59 18.55 15.00
C GLU A 201 5.37 17.82 16.08
N ASP A 202 4.72 16.91 16.81
CA ASP A 202 5.37 16.06 17.82
C ASP A 202 6.41 15.09 17.23
N ASN A 203 6.27 14.71 15.95
CA ASN A 203 7.13 13.75 15.26
C ASN A 203 7.98 14.40 14.14
N LYS A 204 8.08 15.73 14.13
CA LYS A 204 8.73 16.48 13.05
C LYS A 204 10.19 16.08 12.85
N SER A 205 10.93 15.83 13.93
CA SER A 205 12.33 15.37 13.86
C SER A 205 12.48 14.01 13.19
N GLU A 206 11.58 13.09 13.51
CA GLU A 206 11.56 11.72 12.99
C GLU A 206 11.19 11.72 11.51
N ILE A 207 10.23 12.55 11.11
CA ILE A 207 9.86 12.75 9.70
C ILE A 207 11.05 13.33 8.91
N GLU A 208 11.75 14.32 9.47
CA GLU A 208 12.94 14.89 8.86
C GLU A 208 14.09 13.88 8.75
N GLN A 209 14.23 12.98 9.73
CA GLN A 209 15.15 11.85 9.65
C GLN A 209 14.78 10.92 8.49
N VAL A 210 13.50 10.60 8.31
CA VAL A 210 13.02 9.76 7.19
C VAL A 210 13.34 10.41 5.84
N PHE A 211 13.17 11.72 5.67
CA PHE A 211 13.61 12.41 4.46
C PHE A 211 15.12 12.29 4.24
N GLY A 212 15.93 12.38 5.29
CA GLY A 212 17.38 12.15 5.20
C GLY A 212 17.74 10.73 4.76
N VAL A 213 16.92 9.72 5.13
CA VAL A 213 17.09 8.35 4.61
C VAL A 213 16.78 8.28 3.13
N TYR A 214 15.68 8.91 2.67
CA TYR A 214 15.35 8.95 1.24
C TYR A 214 16.44 9.65 0.41
N GLU A 215 17.05 10.73 0.92
CA GLU A 215 18.22 11.37 0.32
C GLU A 215 19.39 10.39 0.16
N ALA A 216 19.76 9.69 1.24
CA ALA A 216 20.83 8.69 1.19
C ALA A 216 20.52 7.53 0.23
N LEU A 217 19.26 7.09 0.15
CA LEU A 217 18.83 6.06 -0.78
C LEU A 217 18.99 6.51 -2.23
N ALA A 218 18.58 7.73 -2.56
CA ALA A 218 18.69 8.27 -3.91
C ALA A 218 20.15 8.44 -4.37
N GLU A 219 21.07 8.66 -3.43
CA GLU A 219 22.51 8.74 -3.70
C GLU A 219 23.22 7.36 -3.67
N SER A 220 22.53 6.31 -3.22
CA SER A 220 23.12 4.98 -3.05
C SER A 220 23.44 4.33 -4.39
N ASN A 221 24.71 3.94 -4.55
CA ASN A 221 25.10 3.10 -5.68
C ASN A 221 24.67 1.65 -5.43
N GLY A 222 23.76 1.14 -6.25
CA GLY A 222 23.42 -0.29 -6.30
C GLY A 222 22.29 -0.75 -5.37
N TYR A 223 21.79 0.07 -4.44
CA TYR A 223 20.65 -0.31 -3.58
C TYR A 223 19.41 -0.70 -4.40
N PHE A 224 19.14 0.03 -5.48
CA PHE A 224 18.04 -0.24 -6.41
C PHE A 224 18.37 -1.23 -7.53
N ALA A 225 19.56 -1.85 -7.54
CA ALA A 225 19.99 -2.71 -8.65
C ALA A 225 19.08 -3.92 -8.89
N ASP A 226 18.40 -4.39 -7.84
CA ASP A 226 17.46 -5.50 -7.86
C ASP A 226 16.02 -5.07 -7.57
N ALA A 227 15.69 -3.79 -7.76
CA ALA A 227 14.34 -3.24 -7.58
C ALA A 227 13.42 -3.65 -8.75
N SER A 228 13.25 -4.95 -8.97
CA SER A 228 12.40 -5.54 -10.00
C SER A 228 11.00 -5.85 -9.47
N GLY A 229 9.98 -5.43 -10.21
CA GLY A 229 8.59 -5.80 -9.96
C GLY A 229 8.37 -7.29 -10.04
N ARG A 230 8.89 -7.92 -11.10
CA ARG A 230 8.81 -9.36 -11.34
C ARG A 230 9.42 -10.16 -10.19
N GLN A 231 10.65 -9.83 -9.78
CA GLN A 231 11.30 -10.51 -8.65
C GLN A 231 10.52 -10.35 -7.34
N SER A 232 9.94 -9.17 -7.11
CA SER A 232 9.12 -8.93 -5.91
C SER A 232 7.83 -9.74 -5.94
N MET A 233 7.19 -9.84 -7.11
CA MET A 233 5.99 -10.65 -7.29
C MET A 233 6.28 -12.13 -7.07
N GLU A 234 7.43 -12.63 -7.54
CA GLU A 234 7.89 -14.00 -7.27
C GLU A 234 8.03 -14.25 -5.76
N GLN A 235 8.68 -13.33 -5.02
CA GLN A 235 8.79 -13.41 -3.56
C GLN A 235 7.43 -13.39 -2.85
N ILE A 236 6.51 -12.52 -3.32
CA ILE A 236 5.17 -12.40 -2.76
C ILE A 236 4.38 -13.69 -2.98
N LEU A 237 4.40 -14.24 -4.19
CA LEU A 237 3.67 -15.47 -4.48
C LEU A 237 4.29 -16.67 -3.74
N ASP A 238 5.62 -16.75 -3.65
CA ASP A 238 6.31 -17.83 -2.95
C ASP A 238 6.05 -17.81 -1.43
N SER A 239 5.64 -16.68 -0.85
CA SER A 239 5.20 -16.61 0.55
C SER A 239 3.80 -17.19 0.78
N GLY A 240 3.07 -17.52 -0.29
CA GLY A 240 1.68 -17.97 -0.22
C GLY A 240 0.67 -16.82 -0.16
N ALA A 241 1.08 -15.60 -0.50
CA ALA A 241 0.18 -14.46 -0.60
C ALA A 241 -0.95 -14.67 -1.60
N VAL A 242 -2.10 -14.03 -1.34
CA VAL A 242 -3.17 -13.91 -2.33
C VAL A 242 -2.90 -12.69 -3.21
N VAL A 243 -2.75 -12.92 -4.51
CA VAL A 243 -2.45 -11.89 -5.52
C VAL A 243 -3.63 -11.72 -6.47
N LYS A 244 -3.94 -10.47 -6.82
CA LYS A 244 -4.94 -10.15 -7.84
C LYS A 244 -4.28 -9.86 -9.18
N GLU A 245 -4.90 -10.25 -10.28
CA GLU A 245 -4.58 -9.71 -11.60
C GLU A 245 -5.61 -8.63 -11.93
N LEU A 246 -5.17 -7.39 -12.09
CA LEU A 246 -6.03 -6.25 -12.42
C LEU A 246 -6.17 -6.08 -13.93
N ALA A 247 -7.20 -5.36 -14.35
CA ALA A 247 -7.38 -5.00 -15.76
C ALA A 247 -7.82 -3.55 -15.95
N GLY A 248 -7.47 -3.01 -17.12
CA GLY A 248 -7.86 -1.68 -17.55
C GLY A 248 -7.01 -0.57 -16.93
N HIS A 249 -7.50 0.66 -17.06
CA HIS A 249 -6.74 1.86 -16.74
C HIS A 249 -7.10 2.43 -15.36
N HIS A 250 -6.12 3.10 -14.76
CA HIS A 250 -6.31 3.91 -13.58
C HIS A 250 -7.29 5.05 -13.85
N ILE A 251 -8.33 5.13 -13.03
CA ILE A 251 -9.35 6.19 -13.05
C ILE A 251 -9.63 6.70 -11.64
N GLU A 252 -8.69 6.49 -10.72
CA GLU A 252 -8.81 6.90 -9.32
C GLU A 252 -8.93 8.42 -9.21
N GLU A 253 -9.82 8.84 -8.32
CA GLU A 253 -10.34 10.19 -8.24
C GLU A 253 -10.19 10.79 -6.83
N THR A 254 -10.01 9.95 -5.83
CA THR A 254 -9.83 10.34 -4.43
C THR A 254 -8.98 9.28 -3.73
N ILE A 255 -8.11 9.74 -2.84
CA ILE A 255 -7.40 8.88 -1.90
C ILE A 255 -8.18 8.95 -0.59
N VAL A 256 -8.52 7.78 -0.05
CA VAL A 256 -9.16 7.67 1.26
C VAL A 256 -8.14 7.09 2.23
N ILE A 257 -7.86 7.82 3.30
CA ILE A 257 -7.13 7.31 4.47
C ILE A 257 -8.20 6.88 5.47
N ASN A 258 -8.20 5.59 5.82
CA ASN A 258 -9.20 5.01 6.70
C ASN A 258 -8.57 4.65 8.05
N ASP A 259 -8.84 5.48 9.06
CA ASP A 259 -8.36 5.27 10.43
C ASP A 259 -9.38 4.52 11.31
N VAL A 260 -10.52 4.09 10.73
CA VAL A 260 -11.51 3.28 11.45
C VAL A 260 -11.01 1.83 11.56
N GLU A 261 -10.64 1.45 12.77
CA GLU A 261 -10.08 0.13 13.07
C GLU A 261 -11.02 -1.01 12.63
N GLY A 262 -10.47 -1.99 11.92
CA GLY A 262 -11.19 -3.19 11.48
C GLY A 262 -12.03 -3.01 10.22
N THR A 263 -12.00 -1.83 9.57
CA THR A 263 -12.75 -1.57 8.35
C THR A 263 -11.87 -1.36 7.11
N THR A 264 -12.49 -1.47 5.94
CA THR A 264 -11.97 -1.15 4.61
C THR A 264 -13.10 -0.58 3.75
N LEU A 265 -12.72 -0.01 2.60
CA LEU A 265 -13.62 0.31 1.49
C LEU A 265 -13.60 -0.79 0.42
#